data_AF-A0A7S3M2I3-F1
#
_entry.id   AF-A0A7S3M2I3-F1
#
_cell.length_a   1.000
_cell.length_b   1.000
_cell.length_c   1.000
_cell.angle_alpha   90.00
_cell.angle_beta   90.00
_cell.angle_gamma   90.00
#
_symmetry.space_group_name_H-M   'P 1'
#
loop_
_entity.id
_entity.type
_entity.pdbx_description
1 polymer ?
#
loop_
_entity_poly.entity_id
_entity_poly.type
_entity_poly.pdbx_seq_one_letter_code
_entity_poly.pdbx_strand_id
1 'polypeptide(L)'
;FSFARHSPLFYSGVHALEAMGQLETKKLLSWMRGCRHTVVHETCHMLGILHCVYWHCLMNGNNGPGDQNASSAFLCLVCLRKLLLAMSNLTGGTNLEVVDGRYVAML
;
A
#
# COMPACT_ATOMS: atom_id res chain seq x y z
N PHE A 1 8.16 -1.31 -10.04
CA PHE A 1 8.26 -1.65 -8.61
C PHE A 1 9.15 -2.88 -8.41
N SER A 2 9.71 -3.11 -7.21
CA SER A 2 10.52 -4.31 -6.89
C SER A 2 10.27 -4.76 -5.45
N PHE A 3 10.06 -6.05 -5.22
CA PHE A 3 9.93 -6.63 -3.88
C PHE A 3 11.28 -6.94 -3.24
N ALA A 4 12.32 -7.16 -4.05
CA ALA A 4 13.67 -7.46 -3.58
C ALA A 4 14.25 -6.31 -2.76
N ARG A 5 13.91 -5.06 -3.11
CA ARG A 5 14.39 -3.85 -2.38
C ARG A 5 13.97 -3.79 -0.92
N HIS A 6 12.93 -4.54 -0.54
CA HIS A 6 12.44 -4.59 0.84
C HIS A 6 13.17 -5.65 1.68
N SER A 7 14.04 -6.47 1.07
CA SER A 7 14.91 -7.36 1.81
C SER A 7 15.85 -6.56 2.70
N PRO A 8 15.97 -6.88 4.00
CA PRO A 8 16.93 -6.25 4.90
C PRO A 8 18.39 -6.38 4.42
N LEU A 9 18.70 -7.37 3.59
CA LEU A 9 20.04 -7.63 3.05
C LEU A 9 20.19 -7.17 1.59
N PHE A 10 19.22 -6.42 1.05
CA PHE A 10 19.24 -5.96 -0.34
C PHE A 10 20.49 -5.15 -0.68
N TYR A 11 20.84 -4.17 0.16
CA TYR A 11 22.01 -3.32 -0.05
C TYR A 11 23.34 -4.03 0.26
N SER A 12 23.29 -5.22 0.87
CA SER A 12 24.45 -6.09 1.04
C SER A 12 24.70 -7.00 -0.18
N GLY A 13 23.89 -6.86 -1.25
CA GLY A 13 24.03 -7.66 -2.46
C GLY A 13 23.54 -9.11 -2.33
N VAL A 14 22.86 -9.46 -1.24
CA VAL A 14 22.39 -10.83 -0.98
C VAL A 14 21.11 -11.08 -1.76
N HIS A 15 21.07 -12.16 -2.53
CA HIS A 15 19.88 -12.54 -3.29
C HIS A 15 18.70 -12.88 -2.36
N ALA A 16 17.47 -12.57 -2.79
CA ALA A 16 16.27 -12.71 -1.96
C ALA A 16 16.08 -14.13 -1.38
N LEU A 17 16.33 -15.17 -2.19
CA LEU A 17 16.19 -16.56 -1.77
C LEU A 17 17.17 -16.92 -0.64
N GLU A 18 18.40 -16.42 -0.73
CA GLU A 18 19.44 -16.63 0.27
C GLU A 18 19.13 -15.85 1.55
N ALA A 19 18.72 -14.59 1.42
CA ALA A 19 18.36 -13.74 2.54
C ALA A 19 17.24 -14.34 3.40
N MET A 20 16.23 -14.98 2.79
CA MET A 20 15.14 -15.62 3.54
C MET A 20 15.62 -16.71 4.50
N GLY A 21 16.69 -17.44 4.17
CA GLY A 21 17.27 -18.48 5.02
C GLY A 21 18.13 -17.93 6.18
N GLN A 22 18.51 -16.66 6.13
CA GLN A 22 19.45 -16.03 7.08
C GLN A 22 18.76 -15.09 8.08
N LEU A 23 17.49 -14.75 7.85
CA LEU A 23 16.78 -13.72 8.61
C LEU A 23 15.96 -14.29 9.75
N GLU A 24 16.07 -13.65 10.92
CA GLU A 24 15.14 -13.85 12.02
C GLU A 24 13.70 -13.51 11.61
N THR A 25 12.72 -14.17 12.23
CA THR A 25 11.29 -13.99 11.95
C THR A 25 10.85 -12.53 11.96
N LYS A 26 11.36 -11.71 12.90
CA LYS A 26 11.00 -10.28 12.99
C LYS A 26 11.43 -9.51 11.72
N LYS A 27 12.62 -9.79 11.20
CA LYS A 27 13.12 -9.16 9.98
C LYS A 27 12.36 -9.64 8.75
N LEU A 28 12.00 -10.92 8.69
CA LEU A 28 11.14 -11.47 7.65
C LEU A 28 9.76 -10.80 7.64
N LEU A 29 9.14 -10.62 8.81
CA LEU A 29 7.86 -9.91 8.92
C LEU A 29 7.95 -8.45 8.45
N SER A 30 9.06 -7.77 8.76
CA SER A 30 9.30 -6.41 8.27
C SER A 30 9.40 -6.36 6.75
N TRP A 31 10.13 -7.30 6.14
CA TRP A 31 10.21 -7.43 4.68
C TRP A 31 8.82 -7.67 4.07
N MET A 32 8.06 -8.63 4.60
CA MET A 32 6.71 -8.94 4.12
C MET A 32 5.76 -7.73 4.21
N ARG A 33 5.90 -6.88 5.23
CA ARG A 33 5.14 -5.62 5.33
C ARG A 33 5.48 -4.65 4.19
N GLY A 34 6.75 -4.49 3.83
CA GLY A 34 7.17 -3.66 2.69
C GLY A 34 6.70 -4.21 1.34
N CYS A 35 6.76 -5.54 1.16
CA CYS A 35 6.20 -6.21 -0.02
C CYS A 35 4.69 -5.97 -0.12
N ARG A 36 3.94 -6.21 0.97
CA ARG A 36 2.50 -5.95 1.02
C ARG A 36 2.17 -4.50 0.68
N HIS A 37 2.88 -3.53 1.27
CA HIS A 37 2.69 -2.11 0.94
C HIS A 37 2.83 -1.86 -0.56
N THR A 38 3.89 -2.38 -1.17
CA THR A 38 4.13 -2.22 -2.62
C THR A 38 3.04 -2.85 -3.46
N VAL A 39 2.63 -4.09 -3.14
CA VAL A 39 1.54 -4.75 -3.88
C VAL A 39 0.27 -3.89 -3.86
N VAL A 40 -0.15 -3.39 -2.70
CA VAL A 40 -1.39 -2.60 -2.60
C VAL A 40 -1.24 -1.23 -3.27
N HIS A 41 -0.08 -0.56 -3.11
CA HIS A 41 0.22 0.72 -3.77
C HIS A 41 0.14 0.61 -5.30
N GLU A 42 0.80 -0.40 -5.88
CA GLU A 42 0.82 -0.61 -7.32
C GLU A 42 -0.54 -1.11 -7.85
N THR A 43 -1.30 -1.83 -7.01
CA THR A 43 -2.70 -2.18 -7.35
C THR A 43 -3.57 -0.94 -7.46
N CYS A 44 -3.38 0.06 -6.59
CA CYS A 44 -4.10 1.32 -6.72
C CYS A 44 -3.70 2.08 -8.00
N HIS A 45 -2.44 2.02 -8.43
CA HIS A 45 -2.03 2.54 -9.74
C HIS A 45 -2.73 1.82 -10.90
N MET A 46 -2.92 0.50 -10.81
CA MET A 46 -3.72 -0.26 -11.80
C MET A 46 -5.18 0.21 -11.86
N LEU A 47 -5.71 0.76 -10.76
CA LEU A 47 -7.04 1.38 -10.67
C LEU A 47 -7.05 2.87 -11.03
N GLY A 48 -5.96 3.41 -11.58
CA GLY A 48 -5.84 4.81 -12.00
C GLY A 48 -5.62 5.82 -10.87
N ILE A 49 -5.34 5.37 -9.65
CA ILE A 49 -5.10 6.25 -8.51
C ILE A 49 -3.64 6.71 -8.53
N LEU A 50 -3.40 7.98 -8.85
CA LEU A 50 -2.07 8.59 -8.80
C LEU A 50 -1.58 8.86 -7.37
N HIS A 51 -0.28 9.17 -7.25
CA HIS A 51 0.32 9.54 -5.97
C HIS A 51 -0.48 10.62 -5.23
N CYS A 52 -0.58 10.44 -3.92
CA CYS A 52 -1.29 11.34 -3.02
C CYS A 52 -0.31 12.30 -2.37
N VAL A 53 -0.61 13.60 -2.43
CA VAL A 53 0.10 14.63 -1.65
C VAL A 53 -0.66 15.03 -0.38
N TYR A 54 -1.86 14.45 -0.19
CA TYR A 54 -2.72 14.70 0.96
C TYR A 54 -2.50 13.64 2.04
N TRP A 55 -2.31 14.12 3.28
CA TRP A 55 -2.24 13.32 4.50
C TRP A 55 -1.20 12.19 4.43
N HIS A 56 -1.19 11.35 5.46
CA HIS A 56 -0.42 10.11 5.49
C HIS A 56 -1.25 8.99 4.83
N CYS A 57 -0.87 8.62 3.62
CA CYS A 57 -1.63 7.78 2.71
C CYS A 57 -0.74 6.70 2.11
N LEU A 58 -1.29 5.49 1.94
CA LEU A 58 -0.66 4.40 1.19
C LEU A 58 -0.17 4.85 -0.20
N MET A 59 -0.87 5.82 -0.80
CA MET A 59 -0.54 6.36 -2.12
C MET A 59 0.45 7.51 -2.09
N ASN A 60 1.02 7.91 -0.95
CA ASN A 60 2.10 8.90 -0.99
C ASN A 60 3.28 8.35 -1.81
N GLY A 61 3.95 9.24 -2.55
CA GLY A 61 5.18 8.89 -3.26
C GLY A 61 6.28 8.47 -2.28
N ASN A 62 7.13 7.53 -2.71
CA ASN A 62 8.27 7.06 -1.93
C ASN A 62 9.58 7.31 -2.68
N ASN A 63 10.41 8.22 -2.17
CA ASN A 63 11.70 8.52 -2.77
C ASN A 63 12.87 7.66 -2.24
N GLY A 64 12.61 6.68 -1.36
CA GLY A 64 13.62 5.72 -0.92
C GLY A 64 13.73 5.57 0.60
N PRO A 65 14.77 4.87 1.08
CA PRO A 65 15.00 4.68 2.51
C PRO A 65 15.15 6.02 3.24
N GLY A 66 14.32 6.26 4.26
CA GLY A 66 14.29 7.53 5.01
C GLY A 66 13.13 8.45 4.65
N ASP A 67 12.43 8.20 3.53
CA ASP A 67 11.18 8.88 3.22
C ASP A 67 10.05 8.30 4.08
N GLN A 68 9.54 9.12 5.00
CA GLN A 68 8.49 8.71 5.96
C GLN A 68 7.09 8.69 5.33
N ASN A 69 6.94 9.28 4.14
CA ASN A 69 5.64 9.41 3.48
C ASN A 69 5.05 8.05 3.10
N ALA A 70 5.89 7.05 2.81
CA ALA A 70 5.45 5.74 2.32
C ALA A 70 5.26 4.67 3.41
N SER A 71 5.00 5.08 4.66
CA SER A 71 4.86 4.14 5.78
C SER A 71 3.40 3.77 6.10
N SER A 72 2.42 4.46 5.51
CA SER A 72 1.00 4.18 5.78
C SER A 72 0.56 2.88 5.13
N ALA A 73 -0.12 2.02 5.87
CA ALA A 73 -0.80 0.85 5.33
C ALA A 73 -2.22 1.16 4.82
N PHE A 74 -2.69 2.41 4.96
CA PHE A 74 -4.09 2.78 4.75
C PHE A 74 -4.23 3.90 3.71
N LEU A 75 -5.30 3.85 2.92
CA LEU A 75 -5.69 4.96 2.07
C LEU A 75 -6.24 6.10 2.93
N CYS A 76 -5.84 7.33 2.65
CA CYS A 76 -6.49 8.51 3.21
C CYS A 76 -7.91 8.65 2.64
N LEU A 77 -8.75 9.50 3.25
CA LEU A 77 -10.15 9.68 2.80
C LEU A 77 -10.26 10.11 1.33
N VAL A 78 -9.28 10.86 0.81
CA VAL A 78 -9.24 11.25 -0.61
C VAL A 78 -9.05 10.02 -1.50
N CYS A 79 -8.02 9.20 -1.25
CA CYS A 79 -7.76 8.03 -2.09
C CYS A 79 -8.76 6.89 -1.87
N LEU A 80 -9.39 6.82 -0.69
CA LEU A 80 -10.48 5.88 -0.44
C LEU A 80 -11.73 6.23 -1.27
N ARG A 81 -12.07 7.52 -1.41
CA ARG A 81 -13.12 7.95 -2.36
C ARG A 81 -12.77 7.65 -3.81
N LYS A 82 -11.50 7.85 -4.21
CA LYS A 82 -11.02 7.46 -5.56
C LYS A 82 -11.19 5.98 -5.81
N LEU A 83 -10.86 5.13 -4.83
CA LEU A 83 -11.04 3.69 -4.93
C LEU A 83 -12.52 3.31 -5.09
N LEU A 84 -13.40 3.89 -4.27
CA LEU A 84 -14.84 3.64 -4.36
C LEU A 84 -15.41 4.06 -5.72
N LEU A 85 -14.96 5.19 -6.27
CA LEU A 85 -15.33 5.63 -7.62
C LEU A 85 -14.80 4.66 -8.69
N ALA A 86 -13.54 4.22 -8.59
CA ALA A 86 -12.97 3.26 -9.55
C ALA A 86 -13.70 1.91 -9.54
N MET A 87 -14.26 1.52 -8.40
CA MET A 87 -15.01 0.28 -8.22
C MET A 87 -16.52 0.43 -8.48
N SER A 88 -17.01 1.64 -8.84
CA SER A 88 -18.43 1.96 -8.93
C SER A 88 -19.23 1.02 -9.84
N ASN A 89 -18.60 0.54 -10.91
CA ASN A 89 -19.25 -0.27 -11.92
C ASN A 89 -19.17 -1.78 -11.65
N LEU A 90 -18.43 -2.18 -10.61
CA LEU A 90 -18.25 -3.59 -10.23
C LEU A 90 -19.30 -4.05 -9.21
N THR A 91 -19.93 -3.13 -8.49
CA THR A 91 -20.86 -3.45 -7.37
C THR A 91 -22.33 -3.09 -7.67
N GLY A 92 -22.69 -2.83 -8.93
CA GLY A 92 -23.96 -2.18 -9.26
C GLY A 92 -23.93 -0.69 -8.95
N GLY A 93 -24.97 0.05 -9.35
CA GLY A 93 -24.99 1.52 -9.32
C GLY A 93 -24.50 2.10 -7.99
N THR A 94 -23.55 3.02 -8.04
CA THR A 94 -23.06 3.73 -6.86
C THR A 94 -24.18 4.48 -6.18
N ASN A 95 -24.66 3.94 -5.06
CA ASN A 95 -25.43 4.73 -4.13
C ASN A 95 -24.49 5.27 -3.04
N LEU A 96 -24.30 6.59 -3.01
CA LEU A 96 -23.52 7.28 -1.98
C LEU A 96 -24.06 6.99 -0.57
N GLU A 97 -25.36 6.70 -0.43
CA GLU A 97 -25.97 6.29 0.83
C GLU A 97 -25.43 4.94 1.34
N VAL A 98 -25.08 4.01 0.44
CA VAL A 98 -24.49 2.70 0.81
C VAL A 98 -23.05 2.89 1.27
N VAL A 99 -22.32 3.84 0.67
CA VAL A 99 -20.96 4.18 1.09
C VAL A 99 -21.00 4.85 2.47
N ASP A 100 -21.83 5.87 2.65
CA ASP A 100 -21.96 6.60 3.92
C ASP A 100 -22.45 5.69 5.05
N GLY A 101 -23.40 4.78 4.78
CA GLY A 101 -23.87 3.80 5.75
C GLY A 101 -22.77 2.88 6.29
N ARG A 102 -21.77 2.52 5.46
CA ARG A 102 -20.62 1.71 5.92
C ARG A 102 -19.71 2.46 6.89
N TYR A 103 -19.56 3.78 6.74
CA TYR A 103 -18.76 4.60 7.65
C TYR A 103 -19.47 4.87 8.97
N VAL A 104 -20.78 5.15 8.92
CA VAL A 104 -21.59 5.38 10.13
C VAL A 104 -21.63 4.11 11.00
N ALA A 105 -21.65 2.93 10.39
CA ALA A 105 -21.63 1.65 11.13
C ALA A 105 -20.28 1.30 11.80
N MET A 106 -19.22 2.07 11.55
CA MET A 106 -17.88 1.88 12.14
C MET A 106 -17.55 2.87 13.28
N LEU A 107 -18.45 3.82 13.56
CA LEU A 107 -18.38 4.75 14.70
C LEU A 107 -19.26 4.24 15.86
#